data_AF-A0A924BTP0-F1
#
_entry.id   AF-A0A924BTP0-F1
#
_cell.length_a   1.000
_cell.length_b   1.000
_cell.length_c   1.000
_cell.angle_alpha   90.00
_cell.angle_beta   90.00
_cell.angle_gamma   90.00
#
_symmetry.space_group_name_H-M   'P 1'
#
loop_
_entity.id
_entity.type
_entity.pdbx_description
1 polymer ?
#
loop_
_entity_poly.entity_id
_entity_poly.type
_entity_poly.pdbx_seq_one_letter_code
_entity_poly.pdbx_strand_id
1 'polypeptide(L)' 'MKTIDWHARAAEIALDGRALIAGKRVAAVTGETFDCISPINGRVLTQVARGRAADIDAAVA' A
#
# COMPACT_ATOMS: atom_id res chain seq x y z
N MET A 1 -25.99 20.73 -5.92
CA MET A 1 -25.01 19.65 -6.12
C MET A 1 -24.26 19.46 -4.81
N LYS A 2 -24.20 18.25 -4.23
CA LYS A 2 -23.50 18.04 -2.95
C LYS A 2 -22.01 17.88 -3.25
N THR A 3 -21.20 18.86 -2.84
CA THR A 3 -19.74 18.80 -3.03
C THR A 3 -19.17 17.70 -2.15
N ILE A 4 -18.37 16.81 -2.73
CA ILE A 4 -17.72 15.72 -1.99
C ILE A 4 -16.55 16.31 -1.22
N ASP A 5 -16.50 16.07 0.10
CA ASP A 5 -15.33 16.38 0.91
C ASP A 5 -14.33 15.22 0.83
N TRP A 6 -13.32 15.38 -0.02
CA TRP A 6 -12.25 14.40 -0.20
C TRP A 6 -11.25 14.36 0.95
N HIS A 7 -11.10 15.45 1.72
CA HIS A 7 -10.18 15.48 2.84
C HIS A 7 -10.70 14.64 4.00
N ALA A 8 -12.00 14.74 4.30
CA ALA A 8 -12.65 13.88 5.28
C ALA A 8 -12.52 12.39 4.92
N ARG A 9 -12.78 12.02 3.66
CA ARG A 9 -12.65 10.63 3.17
C ARG A 9 -11.22 10.10 3.26
N ALA A 10 -10.22 10.93 2.96
CA ALA A 10 -8.81 10.57 3.06
C ALA A 10 -8.33 10.37 4.50
N ALA A 11 -9.02 10.97 5.50
CA ALA A 11 -8.69 10.76 6.91
C ALA A 11 -9.25 9.45 7.47
N GLU A 12 -10.34 8.93 6.90
CA GLU A 12 -11.05 7.74 7.39
C GLU A 12 -10.58 6.42 6.76
N ILE A 13 -9.85 6.48 5.64
CA ILE A 13 -9.50 5.26 4.88
C ILE A 13 -8.37 4.47 5.57
N ALA A 14 -8.60 3.16 5.73
CA ALA A 14 -7.55 2.22 6.11
C ALA A 14 -6.83 1.70 4.86
N LEU A 15 -5.54 1.98 4.74
CA LEU A 15 -4.71 1.59 3.59
C LEU A 15 -3.95 0.30 3.88
N ASP A 16 -4.17 -0.73 3.05
CA ASP A 16 -3.41 -1.98 3.09
C ASP A 16 -2.23 -1.90 2.13
N GLY A 17 -1.01 -1.80 2.67
CA GLY A 17 0.22 -1.74 1.90
C GLY A 17 0.79 -3.10 1.47
N ARG A 18 0.12 -4.21 1.77
CA ARG A 18 0.57 -5.56 1.38
C ARG A 18 0.41 -5.81 -0.11
N ALA A 19 1.31 -6.62 -0.67
CA ALA A 19 1.19 -7.10 -2.05
C ALA A 19 -0.05 -7.99 -2.19
N LEU A 20 -0.58 -8.10 -3.41
CA LEU A 20 -1.65 -9.03 -3.76
C LEU A 20 -1.07 -10.07 -4.71
N ILE A 21 -0.84 -11.28 -4.22
CA ILE A 21 -0.25 -12.39 -4.97
C ILE A 21 -1.17 -13.61 -4.83
N ALA A 22 -1.51 -14.26 -5.94
CA ALA A 22 -2.44 -15.40 -5.99
C ALA A 22 -3.77 -15.15 -5.24
N GLY A 23 -4.32 -13.95 -5.36
CA GLY A 23 -5.57 -13.55 -4.70
C GLY A 23 -5.48 -13.28 -3.19
N LYS A 24 -4.27 -13.27 -2.60
CA LYS A 24 -4.06 -13.08 -1.16
C LYS A 24 -3.22 -11.84 -0.86
N ARG A 25 -3.54 -11.15 0.23
CA ARG A 25 -2.72 -10.05 0.77
C ARG A 25 -1.54 -10.61 1.54
N VAL A 26 -0.33 -10.36 1.05
CA VAL A 26 0.91 -10.92 1.59
C VAL A 26 1.92 -9.82 1.91
N ALA A 27 2.62 -9.97 3.03
CA ALA A 27 3.83 -9.19 3.28
C ALA A 27 4.92 -9.58 2.28
N ALA A 28 5.91 -8.71 2.07
CA ALA A 28 7.10 -9.09 1.31
C ALA A 28 7.76 -10.30 1.98
N VAL A 29 8.31 -11.23 1.20
CA VAL A 29 9.02 -12.41 1.71
C VAL A 29 10.17 -12.03 2.65
N THR A 30 10.85 -10.91 2.37
CA THR A 30 11.92 -10.38 3.22
C THR A 30 11.42 -9.62 4.46
N GLY A 31 10.11 -9.37 4.56
CA GLY A 31 9.50 -8.52 5.59
C GLY A 31 9.75 -7.02 5.41
N GLU A 32 10.50 -6.61 4.38
CA GLU A 32 10.83 -5.21 4.15
C GLU A 32 9.61 -4.39 3.70
N THR A 33 9.56 -3.14 4.14
CA THR A 33 8.56 -2.15 3.70
C THR A 33 9.22 -0.84 3.30
N PHE A 34 8.41 0.09 2.78
CA PHE A 34 8.80 1.48 2.59
C PHE A 34 7.62 2.43 2.79
N ASP A 35 7.94 3.65 3.19
CA ASP A 35 6.97 4.71 3.40
C ASP A 35 6.35 5.14 2.07
N CYS A 36 5.02 5.00 1.95
CA CYS A 36 4.26 5.65 0.88
C CYS A 36 3.95 7.08 1.30
N ILE A 37 4.73 8.04 0.79
CA ILE A 37 4.65 9.44 1.20
C ILE A 37 3.74 10.22 0.25
N SER A 38 2.79 10.98 0.81
CA SER A 38 1.94 11.88 0.06
C SER A 38 2.72 13.09 -0.44
N PRO A 39 2.70 13.42 -1.75
CA PRO A 39 3.35 14.62 -2.26
C PRO A 39 2.60 15.91 -1.86
N ILE A 40 1.35 15.82 -1.38
CA ILE A 40 0.54 16.98 -1.00
C ILE A 40 1.13 17.68 0.23
N ASN A 41 1.61 16.90 1.19
CA ASN A 41 2.00 17.41 2.51
C ASN A 41 3.13 16.62 3.19
N GLY A 42 3.75 15.67 2.51
CA GLY A 42 4.84 14.85 3.07
C GLY A 42 4.39 13.82 4.10
N ARG A 43 3.09 13.63 4.35
CA ARG A 43 2.59 12.65 5.31
C ARG A 43 2.82 11.23 4.79
N VAL A 44 3.29 10.34 5.68
CA VAL A 44 3.31 8.89 5.43
C VAL A 44 1.87 8.38 5.43
N LEU A 45 1.42 7.82 4.31
CA LEU A 45 0.08 7.27 4.14
C LEU A 45 -0.02 5.86 4.71
N THR A 46 0.96 5.01 4.40
CA THR A 46 1.06 3.63 4.89
C THR A 46 2.46 3.08 4.63
N GLN A 47 2.74 1.88 5.15
CA GLN A 47 3.93 1.09 4.86
C GLN A 47 3.61 0.09 3.77
N VAL A 48 4.26 0.21 2.60
CA VAL A 48 4.02 -0.69 1.46
C VAL A 48 5.10 -1.78 1.43
N ALA A 49 4.69 -3.01 1.14
CA ALA A 49 5.59 -4.15 0.99
C ALA A 49 6.67 -3.86 -0.06
N ARG A 50 7.94 -4.05 0.30
CA ARG A 50 9.09 -3.89 -0.60
C ARG A 50 9.43 -5.24 -1.23
N GLY A 51 8.69 -5.59 -2.27
CA GLY A 51 8.88 -6.85 -3.00
C GLY A 51 10.30 -7.02 -3.54
N ARG A 52 10.81 -8.24 -3.44
CA ARG A 52 12.12 -8.69 -3.98
C ARG A 52 11.92 -9.81 -5.00
N ALA A 53 13.03 -10.35 -5.52
CA ALA A 53 12.99 -11.43 -6.50
C ALA A 53 12.08 -12.60 -6.07
N ALA A 54 12.14 -13.02 -4.81
CA ALA A 54 11.29 -14.10 -4.30
C ALA A 54 9.78 -13.79 -4.37
N ASP A 55 9.38 -12.52 -4.15
CA ASP A 55 7.98 -12.11 -4.29
C ASP A 55 7.55 -12.10 -5.77
N ILE A 56 8.47 -11.74 -6.67
CA ILE A 56 8.24 -11.76 -8.12
C ILE A 56 8.05 -13.19 -8.60
N ASP A 57 8.93 -14.10 -8.18
CA ASP A 57 8.83 -15.53 -8.53
C ASP A 57 7.51 -16.13 -8.04
N ALA A 58 7.09 -15.80 -6.82
CA ALA A 58 5.79 -16.23 -6.26
C ALA A 58 4.58 -15.64 -7.00
N ALA A 59 4.74 -14.48 -7.65
CA ALA A 59 3.68 -13.85 -8.44
C ALA A 59 3.59 -14.39 -9.89
N VAL A 60 4.67 -14.95 -10.41
CA VAL A 60 4.74 -15.52 -11.77
C VAL A 60 4.28 -16.97 -11.82
N ALA A 61 4.59 -17.75 -10.77
CA ALA A 61 4.27 -19.18 -10.67
C ALA A 61 2.77 -19.49 -10.75
#